data_AF-A0A958SL59-F1
#
_entry.id   AF-A0A958SL59-F1
#
_cell.length_a   1.000
_cell.length_b   1.000
_cell.length_c   1.000
_cell.angle_alpha   90.00
_cell.angle_beta   90.00
_cell.angle_gamma   90.00
#
_symmetry.space_group_name_H-M   'P 1'
#
loop_
_entity.id
_entity.type
_entity.pdbx_description
1 polymer ?
#
loop_
_entity_poly.entity_id
_entity_poly.type
_entity_poly.pdbx_seq_one_letter_code
_entity_poly.pdbx_strand_id
1 'polypeptide(L)'
;MIKAREATILLSAKIAGPEDTLTTYKSYLSRPIQPPGRNSKSSKVLGVAEVSINQHKWIDGYHLGSELQTWNSRYLATTKDGLAILISFSNHSAKSKEYKPIFARIVSSLRVNLQSSVKESLSKIQKPINAPTTMPSPTAPSEDLEALKGTESLAQNPMVIYLGIALIIVTILALLFFPKKKKNKL
;
A
#
# COMPACT_ATOMS: atom_id res chain seq x y z
N MET A 1 31.10 6.45 -12.46
CA MET A 1 30.01 6.97 -11.61
C MET A 1 28.69 6.39 -12.12
N ILE A 2 28.00 5.55 -11.35
CA ILE A 2 26.68 5.04 -11.78
C ILE A 2 25.65 6.14 -11.53
N LYS A 3 24.98 6.59 -12.59
CA LYS A 3 23.92 7.60 -12.49
C LYS A 3 22.76 6.99 -11.68
N ALA A 4 22.39 7.63 -10.57
CA ALA A 4 21.24 7.20 -9.78
C ALA A 4 19.96 7.26 -10.63
N ARG A 5 19.02 6.34 -10.42
CA ARG A 5 17.70 6.40 -11.08
C ARG A 5 16.96 7.62 -10.55
N GLU A 6 16.64 8.57 -11.43
CA GLU A 6 16.06 9.88 -11.06
C GLU A 6 14.53 9.90 -11.12
N ALA A 7 13.94 8.97 -11.86
CA ALA A 7 12.50 8.81 -12.04
C ALA A 7 12.11 7.37 -12.42
N THR A 8 10.86 7.00 -12.14
CA THR A 8 10.24 5.71 -12.46
C THR A 8 8.79 5.94 -12.91
N ILE A 9 8.33 5.10 -13.85
CA ILE A 9 6.92 5.01 -14.22
C ILE A 9 6.50 3.55 -14.08
N LEU A 10 5.44 3.30 -13.31
CA LEU A 10 4.80 1.98 -13.22
C LEU A 10 3.42 2.07 -13.86
N LEU A 11 3.13 1.15 -14.77
CA LEU A 11 1.83 0.99 -15.40
C LEU A 11 1.30 -0.39 -15.02
N SER A 12 0.11 -0.46 -14.43
CA SER A 12 -0.56 -1.71 -14.14
C SER A 12 -2.02 -1.66 -14.58
N ALA A 13 -2.51 -2.80 -15.04
CA ALA A 13 -3.90 -2.99 -15.38
C ALA A 13 -4.35 -4.39 -14.95
N LYS A 14 -5.61 -4.50 -14.54
CA LYS A 14 -6.26 -5.77 -14.20
C LYS A 14 -7.73 -5.74 -14.62
N ILE A 15 -8.39 -6.89 -14.60
CA ILE A 15 -9.85 -6.95 -14.69
C ILE A 15 -10.44 -6.23 -13.48
N ALA A 16 -11.37 -5.31 -13.71
CA ALA A 16 -12.04 -4.56 -12.67
C ALA A 16 -12.95 -5.51 -11.86
N GLY A 17 -12.76 -5.50 -10.55
CA GLY A 17 -13.66 -6.11 -9.58
C GLY A 17 -14.67 -5.10 -9.01
N PRO A 18 -15.54 -5.52 -8.07
CA PRO A 18 -16.58 -4.67 -7.51
C PRO A 18 -16.07 -3.42 -6.79
N GLU A 19 -14.87 -3.51 -6.19
CA GLU A 19 -14.24 -2.42 -5.44
C GLU A 19 -13.45 -1.43 -6.33
N ASP A 20 -13.27 -1.77 -7.61
CA ASP A 20 -12.53 -0.95 -8.56
C ASP A 20 -13.43 0.17 -9.09
N THR A 21 -13.62 1.19 -8.27
CA THR A 21 -14.42 2.38 -8.61
C THR A 21 -13.61 3.66 -8.42
N LEU A 22 -13.96 4.70 -9.18
CA LEU A 22 -13.35 6.02 -9.01
C LEU A 22 -13.50 6.53 -7.57
N THR A 23 -14.63 6.26 -6.91
CA THR A 23 -14.86 6.61 -5.51
C THR A 23 -13.89 5.91 -4.58
N THR A 24 -13.70 4.60 -4.74
CA THR A 24 -12.74 3.81 -3.94
C THR A 24 -11.33 4.30 -4.15
N TYR A 25 -10.91 4.57 -5.39
CA TYR A 25 -9.58 5.10 -5.69
C TYR A 25 -9.36 6.48 -5.09
N LYS A 26 -10.34 7.39 -5.19
CA LYS A 26 -10.28 8.70 -4.56
C LYS A 26 -10.12 8.59 -3.05
N SER A 27 -10.93 7.76 -2.41
CA SER A 27 -10.85 7.50 -0.97
C SER A 27 -9.48 6.94 -0.57
N TYR A 28 -8.96 5.98 -1.34
CA TYR A 28 -7.65 5.38 -1.09
C TYR A 28 -6.51 6.42 -1.20
N LEU A 29 -6.45 7.14 -2.32
CA LEU A 29 -5.40 8.15 -2.58
C LEU A 29 -5.51 9.37 -1.65
N SER A 30 -6.68 9.61 -1.05
CA SER A 30 -6.83 10.70 -0.07
C SER A 30 -6.19 10.40 1.28
N ARG A 31 -5.66 9.18 1.48
CA ARG A 31 -5.03 8.76 2.73
C ARG A 31 -3.51 8.64 2.59
N PRO A 32 -2.75 8.93 3.65
CA PRO A 32 -1.32 8.59 3.71
C PRO A 32 -1.06 7.12 3.40
N ILE A 33 -0.15 6.87 2.47
CA ILE A 33 0.37 5.54 2.14
C ILE A 33 1.63 5.28 2.96
N GLN A 34 1.71 4.11 3.59
CA GLN A 34 2.88 3.67 4.34
C GLN A 34 3.80 2.86 3.42
N PRO A 35 5.01 3.34 3.08
CA PRO A 35 5.93 2.59 2.22
C PRO A 35 6.41 1.32 2.93
N PRO A 36 6.73 0.26 2.17
CA PRO A 36 7.36 -0.93 2.75
C PRO A 36 8.69 -0.56 3.42
N GLY A 37 8.93 -1.08 4.63
CA GLY A 37 10.18 -0.87 5.38
C GLY A 37 9.99 -0.64 6.88
N ARG A 38 10.92 -1.17 7.69
CA ARG A 38 10.81 -1.22 9.17
C ARG A 38 10.68 0.15 9.85
N ASN A 39 11.09 1.23 9.18
CA ASN A 39 11.09 2.61 9.70
C ASN A 39 10.60 3.65 8.67
N SER A 40 9.85 3.22 7.66
CA SER A 40 9.32 4.14 6.65
C SER A 40 8.34 5.11 7.32
N LYS A 41 8.39 6.39 6.97
CA LYS A 41 7.37 7.36 7.41
C LYS A 41 6.19 7.30 6.45
N SER A 42 4.97 7.50 6.97
CA SER A 42 3.80 7.62 6.10
C SER A 42 3.98 8.79 5.14
N SER A 43 3.52 8.61 3.91
CA SER A 43 3.55 9.67 2.90
C SER A 43 2.67 10.85 3.27
N LYS A 44 3.01 12.01 2.74
CA LYS A 44 2.17 13.20 2.82
C LYS A 44 1.32 13.30 1.56
N VAL A 45 0.00 13.32 1.72
CA VAL A 45 -0.93 13.63 0.61
C VAL A 45 -0.80 15.12 0.30
N LEU A 46 -0.51 15.44 -0.96
CA LEU A 46 -0.37 16.81 -1.44
C LEU A 46 -1.64 17.28 -2.16
N GLY A 47 -2.41 16.37 -2.75
CA GLY A 47 -3.70 16.66 -3.36
C GLY A 47 -4.30 15.45 -4.06
N VAL A 48 -5.62 15.40 -4.14
CA VAL A 48 -6.36 14.39 -4.89
C VAL A 48 -7.53 15.05 -5.61
N ALA A 49 -7.66 14.81 -6.90
CA ALA A 49 -8.70 15.39 -7.73
C ALA A 49 -9.25 14.37 -8.72
N GLU A 50 -10.52 14.56 -9.11
CA GLU A 50 -11.03 13.91 -10.33
C GLU A 50 -10.67 14.81 -11.51
N VAL A 51 -10.07 14.22 -12.54
CA VAL A 51 -9.65 14.93 -13.76
C VAL A 51 -10.23 14.22 -14.98
N SER A 52 -10.48 14.97 -16.05
CA SER A 52 -10.82 14.38 -17.35
C SER A 52 -9.60 14.41 -18.26
N ILE A 53 -9.16 13.25 -18.71
CA ILE A 53 -8.06 13.09 -19.67
C ILE A 53 -8.63 12.36 -20.88
N ASN A 54 -8.57 12.99 -22.05
CA ASN A 54 -9.16 12.48 -23.29
C ASN A 54 -10.62 12.04 -23.12
N GLN A 55 -11.44 12.92 -22.50
CA GLN A 55 -12.87 12.73 -22.22
C GLN A 55 -13.21 11.54 -21.31
N HIS A 56 -12.21 10.96 -20.65
CA HIS A 56 -12.38 9.90 -19.67
C HIS A 56 -12.02 10.41 -18.28
N LYS A 57 -12.78 10.01 -17.27
CA LYS A 57 -12.54 10.40 -15.88
C LYS A 57 -11.39 9.60 -15.29
N TRP A 58 -10.58 10.25 -14.48
CA TRP A 58 -9.49 9.65 -13.73
C TRP A 58 -9.46 10.26 -12.33
N ILE A 59 -8.93 9.51 -11.38
CA ILE A 59 -8.48 10.06 -10.09
C ILE A 59 -6.99 10.36 -10.20
N ASP A 60 -6.63 11.61 -9.97
CA ASP A 60 -5.25 12.11 -9.92
C ASP A 60 -4.86 12.41 -8.48
N GLY A 61 -3.93 11.63 -7.94
CA GLY A 61 -3.42 11.78 -6.58
C GLY A 61 -1.94 12.15 -6.59
N TYR A 62 -1.53 13.09 -5.74
CA TYR A 62 -0.14 13.51 -5.60
C TYR A 62 0.33 13.35 -4.17
N HIS A 63 1.42 12.62 -3.99
CA HIS A 63 1.98 12.25 -2.69
C HIS A 63 3.47 12.59 -2.64
N LEU A 64 3.96 12.88 -1.44
CA LEU A 64 5.37 12.94 -1.11
C LEU A 64 5.71 11.75 -0.20
N GLY A 65 6.64 10.91 -0.63
CA GLY A 65 7.18 9.82 0.17
C GLY A 65 6.40 8.51 0.11
N SER A 66 5.52 8.30 -0.88
CA SER A 66 4.66 7.10 -0.95
C SER A 66 5.33 5.89 -1.57
N GLU A 67 6.20 6.08 -2.57
CA GLU A 67 7.03 4.99 -3.12
C GLU A 67 8.37 4.89 -2.39
N LEU A 68 9.09 6.02 -2.32
CA LEU A 68 10.40 6.14 -1.68
C LEU A 68 10.45 7.43 -0.86
N GLN A 69 11.17 7.40 0.26
CA GLN A 69 11.38 8.58 1.07
C GLN A 69 12.01 9.71 0.23
N THR A 70 11.50 10.94 0.36
CA THR A 70 11.90 12.13 -0.43
C THR A 70 11.52 12.12 -1.92
N TRP A 71 10.70 11.18 -2.38
CA TRP A 71 10.20 11.15 -3.76
C TRP A 71 8.79 11.72 -3.87
N ASN A 72 8.50 12.41 -4.97
CA ASN A 72 7.11 12.73 -5.29
C ASN A 72 6.54 11.64 -6.17
N SER A 73 5.27 11.34 -5.99
CA SER A 73 4.54 10.34 -6.74
C SER A 73 3.19 10.89 -7.17
N ARG A 74 2.93 10.83 -8.49
CA ARG A 74 1.62 11.14 -9.07
C ARG A 74 0.96 9.84 -9.49
N TYR A 75 -0.22 9.57 -8.96
CA TYR A 75 -1.03 8.41 -9.25
C TYR A 75 -2.18 8.81 -10.17
N LEU A 76 -2.38 8.06 -11.25
CA LEU A 76 -3.56 8.14 -12.09
C LEU A 76 -4.29 6.81 -12.05
N ALA A 77 -5.49 6.81 -11.50
CA ALA A 77 -6.32 5.62 -11.37
C ALA A 77 -7.64 5.80 -12.14
N THR A 78 -8.05 4.77 -12.87
CA THR A 78 -9.37 4.75 -13.51
C THR A 78 -9.90 3.34 -13.72
N THR A 79 -11.19 3.25 -14.02
CA THR A 79 -11.80 2.07 -14.61
C THR A 79 -12.46 2.38 -15.95
N LYS A 80 -12.22 1.52 -16.94
CA LYS A 80 -12.78 1.64 -18.28
C LYS A 80 -13.00 0.27 -18.90
N ASP A 81 -14.19 0.05 -19.45
CA ASP A 81 -14.53 -1.16 -20.23
C ASP A 81 -14.20 -2.49 -19.49
N GLY A 82 -14.39 -2.52 -18.17
CA GLY A 82 -14.09 -3.70 -17.35
C GLY A 82 -12.61 -3.86 -16.96
N LEU A 83 -11.76 -2.88 -17.26
CA LEU A 83 -10.37 -2.82 -16.79
C LEU A 83 -10.20 -1.77 -15.70
N ALA A 84 -9.43 -2.12 -14.68
CA ALA A 84 -8.90 -1.23 -13.67
C ALA A 84 -7.45 -0.90 -13.99
N ILE A 85 -7.10 0.39 -14.06
CA ILE A 85 -5.79 0.87 -14.49
C ILE A 85 -5.22 1.80 -13.42
N LEU A 86 -3.96 1.58 -13.06
CA LEU A 86 -3.19 2.46 -12.19
C LEU A 86 -1.85 2.80 -12.86
N ILE A 87 -1.50 4.08 -12.82
CA ILE A 87 -0.22 4.58 -13.30
C ILE A 87 0.42 5.37 -12.17
N SER A 88 1.68 5.08 -11.82
CA SER A 88 2.45 5.90 -10.90
C SER A 88 3.66 6.51 -11.59
N PHE A 89 3.77 7.84 -11.51
CA PHE A 89 4.93 8.60 -11.95
C PHE A 89 5.67 9.07 -10.72
N SER A 90 6.89 8.59 -10.52
CA SER A 90 7.67 8.92 -9.31
C SER A 90 9.03 9.47 -9.66
N ASN A 91 9.48 10.47 -8.92
CA ASN A 91 10.81 11.06 -9.08
C ASN A 91 11.37 11.59 -7.76
N HIS A 92 12.70 11.74 -7.72
CA HIS A 92 13.35 12.38 -6.59
C HIS A 92 12.93 13.87 -6.49
N SER A 93 12.66 14.37 -5.28
CA SER A 93 12.13 15.74 -5.11
C SER A 93 13.01 16.84 -5.69
N ALA A 94 14.33 16.68 -5.64
CA ALA A 94 15.28 17.62 -6.24
C ALA A 94 15.10 17.78 -7.77
N LYS A 95 14.54 16.77 -8.44
CA LYS A 95 14.32 16.74 -9.89
C LYS A 95 12.87 17.00 -10.29
N SER A 96 12.02 17.36 -9.33
CA SER A 96 10.58 17.56 -9.58
C SER A 96 10.30 18.63 -10.65
N LYS A 97 11.06 19.74 -10.64
CA LYS A 97 10.92 20.81 -11.64
C LYS A 97 11.21 20.33 -13.07
N GLU A 98 12.15 19.41 -13.24
CA GLU A 98 12.59 18.88 -14.53
C GLU A 98 11.55 17.90 -15.11
N TYR A 99 11.05 16.97 -14.29
CA TYR A 99 10.15 15.91 -14.76
C TYR A 99 8.67 16.26 -14.77
N LYS A 100 8.21 17.24 -13.96
CA LYS A 100 6.80 17.69 -13.95
C LYS A 100 6.24 17.97 -15.36
N PRO A 101 6.90 18.78 -16.22
CA PRO A 101 6.39 19.02 -17.57
C PRO A 101 6.43 17.76 -18.45
N ILE A 102 7.40 16.87 -18.26
CA ILE A 102 7.50 15.60 -19.00
C ILE A 102 6.33 14.68 -18.63
N PHE A 103 6.08 14.49 -17.34
CA PHE A 103 4.94 13.71 -16.86
C PHE A 103 3.61 14.30 -17.32
N ALA A 104 3.45 15.63 -17.30
CA ALA A 104 2.25 16.27 -17.81
C ALA A 104 1.99 15.93 -19.30
N ARG A 105 3.03 15.93 -20.14
CA ARG A 105 2.91 15.53 -21.56
C ARG A 105 2.53 14.06 -21.70
N ILE A 106 3.19 13.16 -20.98
CA ILE A 106 2.86 11.73 -20.99
C ILE A 106 1.39 11.53 -20.61
N VAL A 107 0.96 12.15 -19.50
CA VAL A 107 -0.42 12.08 -19.03
C VAL A 107 -1.41 12.57 -20.08
N SER A 108 -1.14 13.71 -20.74
CA SER A 108 -2.03 14.24 -21.79
C SER A 108 -2.16 13.31 -23.01
N SER A 109 -1.14 12.50 -23.29
CA SER A 109 -1.12 11.55 -24.40
C SER A 109 -1.78 10.19 -24.08
N LEU A 110 -2.15 9.93 -22.82
CA LEU A 110 -2.70 8.64 -22.40
C LEU A 110 -4.04 8.35 -23.08
N ARG A 111 -4.10 7.24 -23.82
CA ARG A 111 -5.31 6.71 -24.40
C ARG A 111 -5.54 5.30 -23.88
N VAL A 112 -6.77 5.03 -23.44
CA VAL A 112 -7.19 3.68 -23.02
C VAL A 112 -8.10 3.14 -24.10
N ASN A 113 -7.62 2.12 -24.80
CA ASN A 113 -8.33 1.46 -25.90
C ASN A 113 -8.42 -0.03 -25.56
N LEU A 114 -9.64 -0.55 -25.49
CA LEU A 114 -9.85 -1.99 -25.38
C LEU A 114 -9.93 -2.57 -26.79
N GLN A 115 -9.08 -3.56 -27.09
CA GLN A 115 -9.21 -4.32 -28.34
C GLN A 115 -10.50 -5.15 -28.30
N SER A 116 -11.25 -5.16 -29.41
CA SER A 116 -12.55 -5.82 -29.50
C SER A 116 -12.51 -7.32 -29.12
N SER A 117 -11.41 -8.00 -29.45
CA SER A 117 -11.17 -9.40 -29.07
C SER A 117 -11.14 -9.60 -27.56
N VAL A 118 -10.45 -8.72 -26.83
CA VAL A 118 -10.37 -8.76 -25.36
C VAL A 118 -11.75 -8.44 -24.75
N LYS A 119 -12.49 -7.49 -25.33
CA LYS A 119 -13.85 -7.15 -24.89
C LYS A 119 -14.80 -8.35 -24.93
N GLU A 120 -14.73 -9.14 -26.00
CA GLU A 120 -15.53 -10.35 -26.14
C GLU A 120 -15.15 -11.39 -25.08
N SER A 121 -13.85 -11.61 -24.85
CA SER A 121 -13.37 -12.51 -23.80
C SER A 121 -13.80 -12.08 -22.38
N LEU A 122 -13.70 -10.79 -22.05
CA LEU A 122 -14.13 -10.25 -20.75
C LEU A 122 -15.64 -10.44 -20.53
N SER A 123 -16.45 -10.22 -21.57
CA SER A 123 -17.90 -10.42 -21.49
C SER A 123 -18.32 -11.88 -21.25
N LYS A 124 -17.52 -12.85 -21.73
CA LYS A 124 -17.75 -14.28 -21.49
C LYS A 124 -17.44 -14.68 -20.04
N ILE A 125 -16.45 -14.03 -19.41
CA ILE A 125 -16.07 -14.27 -18.02
C ILE A 125 -17.08 -13.67 -17.03
N GLN A 126 -17.77 -12.58 -17.41
CA GLN A 126 -18.70 -11.84 -16.55
C GLN A 126 -20.17 -12.31 -16.60
N LYS A 127 -20.50 -13.42 -17.26
CA LYS A 127 -21.88 -13.94 -17.22
C LYS A 127 -22.23 -14.41 -15.79
N PRO A 128 -23.38 -13.98 -15.23
CA PRO A 128 -23.83 -14.47 -13.94
C PRO A 128 -24.15 -15.96 -14.05
N ILE A 129 -23.63 -16.76 -13.11
CA ILE A 129 -24.00 -18.17 -12.93
C ILE A 129 -25.42 -18.19 -12.34
N ASN A 130 -26.42 -17.94 -13.17
CA ASN A 130 -27.83 -18.18 -12.84
C ASN A 130 -28.25 -19.48 -13.54
N ALA A 131 -27.73 -20.61 -13.06
CA ALA A 131 -28.30 -21.92 -13.31
C ALA A 131 -28.35 -22.65 -11.96
N PRO A 132 -29.48 -23.24 -11.56
CA PRO A 132 -29.53 -24.12 -10.40
C PRO A 132 -28.84 -25.42 -10.80
N THR A 133 -27.52 -25.46 -10.68
CA THR A 133 -26.76 -26.70 -10.76
C THR A 133 -26.80 -27.34 -9.38
N THR A 134 -27.61 -28.39 -9.22
CA THR A 134 -27.45 -29.36 -8.13
C THR A 134 -26.05 -29.94 -8.24
N MET A 135 -25.10 -29.41 -7.46
CA MET A 135 -23.76 -29.96 -7.38
C MET A 135 -23.78 -31.20 -6.48
N PRO A 136 -23.25 -32.36 -6.92
CA PRO A 136 -22.83 -33.37 -5.98
C PRO A 136 -21.71 -32.81 -5.12
N SER A 137 -21.83 -33.01 -3.81
CA SER A 137 -20.86 -32.63 -2.79
C SER A 137 -19.46 -33.16 -3.16
N PRO A 138 -18.43 -32.31 -3.23
CA PRO A 138 -17.06 -32.79 -3.36
C PRO A 138 -16.63 -33.33 -2.00
N THR A 139 -16.50 -34.65 -1.88
CA THR A 139 -15.69 -35.27 -0.84
C THR A 139 -14.26 -34.78 -1.03
N ALA A 140 -13.81 -33.89 -0.14
CA ALA A 140 -12.43 -33.46 -0.10
C ALA A 140 -11.52 -34.66 0.25
N PRO A 141 -10.41 -34.89 -0.49
CA PRO A 141 -9.27 -35.58 0.09
C PRO A 141 -8.73 -34.68 1.19
N SER A 142 -8.75 -35.17 2.43
CA SER A 142 -8.06 -34.56 3.55
C SER A 142 -6.56 -34.70 3.32
N GLU A 143 -5.95 -33.71 2.66
CA GLU A 143 -4.52 -33.46 2.76
C GLU A 143 -4.27 -32.76 4.10
N ASP A 144 -3.51 -33.45 4.94
CA ASP A 144 -3.06 -32.99 6.25
C ASP A 144 -2.37 -31.62 6.15
N LEU A 145 -3.06 -30.58 6.62
CA LEU A 145 -2.50 -29.26 6.86
C LEU A 145 -2.53 -28.96 8.37
N GLU A 146 -2.08 -29.91 9.19
CA GLU A 146 -1.58 -29.61 10.53
C GLU A 146 -0.08 -29.27 10.44
N ALA A 147 0.22 -28.06 10.00
CA ALA A 147 1.49 -27.43 10.32
C ALA A 147 1.31 -25.90 10.32
N LEU A 148 1.68 -25.30 11.46
CA LEU A 148 1.77 -23.85 11.72
C LEU A 148 0.49 -23.17 12.27
N LYS A 149 -0.08 -23.74 13.34
CA LYS A 149 -0.62 -22.95 14.45
C LYS A 149 0.32 -23.06 15.64
N GLY A 150 1.01 -21.96 15.95
CA GLY A 150 1.91 -21.91 17.10
C GLY A 150 2.80 -20.67 17.11
N THR A 151 2.22 -19.47 17.09
CA THR A 151 2.92 -18.31 17.67
C THR A 151 2.44 -18.20 19.10
N GLU A 152 3.18 -18.82 20.01
CA GLU A 152 3.01 -18.58 21.44
C GLU A 152 3.24 -17.10 21.72
N SER A 153 2.27 -16.45 22.35
CA SER A 153 2.45 -15.11 22.87
C SER A 153 3.62 -15.12 23.87
N LEU A 154 4.63 -14.29 23.63
CA LEU A 154 5.81 -14.15 24.50
C LEU A 154 5.49 -13.88 25.98
N ALA A 155 4.25 -13.46 26.28
CA ALA A 155 3.78 -13.12 27.62
C ALA A 155 3.46 -14.32 28.54
N GLN A 156 3.44 -15.57 28.03
CA GLN A 156 3.09 -16.75 28.83
C GLN A 156 4.30 -17.63 29.21
N ASN A 157 5.51 -17.29 28.76
CA ASN A 157 6.72 -18.01 29.14
C ASN A 157 7.09 -17.70 30.60
N PRO A 158 7.09 -18.69 31.52
CA PRO A 158 7.40 -18.45 32.93
C PRO A 158 8.79 -17.83 33.12
N MET A 159 9.74 -18.16 32.24
CA MET A 159 11.08 -17.57 32.23
C MET A 159 11.08 -16.06 31.94
N VAL A 160 10.20 -15.57 31.05
CA VAL A 160 10.06 -14.14 30.72
C VAL A 160 9.41 -13.37 31.88
N ILE A 161 8.45 -14.00 32.56
CA ILE A 161 7.81 -13.45 33.77
C ILE A 161 8.83 -13.34 34.91
N TYR A 162 9.64 -14.37 35.16
CA TYR A 162 10.69 -14.32 36.18
C TYR A 162 11.77 -13.28 35.87
N LEU A 163 12.15 -13.11 34.60
CA LEU A 163 13.10 -12.08 34.19
C LEU A 163 12.54 -10.67 34.41
N GLY A 164 11.25 -10.46 34.11
CA GLY A 164 10.55 -9.20 34.37
C GLY A 164 10.47 -8.87 35.87
N ILE A 165 10.12 -9.85 36.71
CA ILE A 165 10.06 -9.69 38.17
C ILE A 165 11.46 -9.40 38.75
N ALA A 166 12.49 -10.10 38.29
CA ALA A 166 13.87 -9.88 38.75
C ALA A 166 14.35 -8.44 38.47
N LEU A 167 14.01 -7.87 37.30
CA LEU A 167 14.38 -6.52 36.91
C LEU A 167 13.68 -5.44 37.77
N ILE A 168 12.44 -5.70 38.18
CA ILE A 168 11.69 -4.84 39.10
C ILE A 168 12.30 -4.88 40.51
N ILE A 169 12.71 -6.07 40.99
CA ILE A 169 13.34 -6.20 42.32
C ILE A 169 14.69 -5.47 42.35
N VAL A 170 15.52 -5.59 41.30
CA VAL A 170 16.80 -4.89 41.20
C VAL A 170 16.63 -3.37 41.19
N THR A 171 15.61 -2.85 40.51
CA THR A 171 15.33 -1.41 40.48
C THR A 171 14.83 -0.88 41.83
N ILE A 172 14.00 -1.63 42.54
CA ILE A 172 13.55 -1.27 43.90
C ILE A 172 14.73 -1.29 44.89
N LEU A 173 15.58 -2.31 44.82
CA LEU A 173 16.79 -2.39 45.66
C LEU A 173 17.76 -1.24 45.38
N ALA A 174 17.96 -0.89 44.11
CA ALA A 174 18.79 0.26 43.75
C ALA A 174 18.22 1.58 44.28
N LEU A 175 16.89 1.76 44.28
CA LEU A 175 16.23 2.95 44.84
C LEU A 175 16.33 3.04 46.36
N LEU A 176 16.34 1.91 47.06
CA LEU A 176 16.47 1.86 48.51
C LEU A 176 17.93 1.99 48.98
N PHE A 177 18.90 1.49 48.22
CA PHE A 177 20.32 1.49 48.59
C PHE A 177 21.14 2.64 48.01
N PHE A 178 20.60 3.45 47.10
CA PHE A 178 21.27 4.69 46.70
C PHE A 178 20.84 5.85 47.62
N PRO A 179 21.68 6.26 48.61
CA PRO A 179 21.36 7.39 49.45
C PRO A 179 21.27 8.64 48.57
N LYS A 180 20.14 9.37 48.69
CA LYS A 180 19.96 10.69 48.09
C LYS A 180 21.13 11.59 48.53
N LYS A 181 22.10 11.81 47.64
CA LYS A 181 23.12 12.85 47.84
C LYS A 181 22.41 14.18 48.02
N LYS A 182 22.41 14.70 49.25
CA LYS A 182 21.99 16.08 49.55
C LYS A 182 22.88 17.00 48.72
N LYS A 183 22.25 17.74 47.80
CA LYS A 183 22.88 18.86 47.11
C LYS A 183 23.09 19.97 48.14
N ASN A 184 24.32 20.10 48.63
CA ASN A 184 24.72 21.32 49.31
C ASN A 184 24.80 22.44 48.27
N LYS A 185 23.97 23.48 48.47
CA LYS A 185 24.12 24.78 47.82
C LYS A 185 25.24 25.51 48.55
N LEU A 186 26.31 25.85 47.83
CA LEU A 186 27.01 27.14 47.83
C LEU A 186 28.07 27.09 46.73
#